data_AF-A0A812U9M5-F1
#
_entry.id   AF-A0A812U9M5-F1
#
_cell.length_a   1.000
_cell.length_b   1.000
_cell.length_c   1.000
_cell.angle_alpha   90.00
_cell.angle_beta   90.00
_cell.angle_gamma   90.00
#
_symmetry.space_group_name_H-M   'P 1'
#
loop_
_entity.id
_entity.type
_entity.pdbx_description
1 polymer ?
#
loop_
_entity_poly.entity_id
_entity_poly.type
_entity_poly.pdbx_seq_one_letter_code
_entity_poly.pdbx_strand_id
1 'polypeptide(L)'
;MQKSGGRLPRIEMKELGPSFQLTLDRTREPDKDRWKQAIKVPKAAKPKKVKNVKTTEMGKRIGKFHLGKQDFNQIHTIHHGASKKRKLTQALKQGAANAPKGDTPADAKAA
;
A
#
# COMPACT_ATOMS: atom_id res chain seq x y z
N MET A 1 13.56 -38.83 26.87
CA MET A 1 13.36 -37.44 26.39
C MET A 1 14.14 -36.50 27.28
N GLN A 2 15.30 -36.04 26.78
CA GLN A 2 16.10 -35.05 27.48
C GLN A 2 15.40 -33.70 27.47
N LYS A 3 15.32 -33.04 28.63
CA LYS A 3 14.75 -31.68 28.73
C LYS A 3 15.74 -30.68 28.13
N SER A 4 15.26 -29.78 27.28
CA SER A 4 16.10 -28.81 26.57
C SER A 4 16.34 -27.49 27.32
N GLY A 5 15.73 -27.30 28.49
CA GLY A 5 15.93 -26.12 29.35
C GLY A 5 15.51 -24.76 28.77
N GLY A 6 15.11 -24.69 27.49
CA GLY A 6 14.74 -23.46 26.78
C GLY A 6 13.60 -23.66 25.78
N ARG A 7 13.27 -22.60 25.03
CA ARG A 7 12.12 -22.58 24.10
C ARG A 7 12.25 -23.53 22.91
N LEU A 8 13.47 -23.90 22.51
CA LEU A 8 13.70 -24.87 21.44
C LEU A 8 13.87 -26.28 22.04
N PRO A 9 13.26 -27.32 21.45
CA PRO A 9 13.40 -28.69 21.92
C PRO A 9 14.79 -29.28 21.58
N ARG A 10 15.23 -30.25 22.39
CA ARG A 10 16.41 -31.07 22.11
C ARG A 10 15.97 -32.21 21.20
N ILE A 11 16.45 -32.20 19.96
CA ILE A 11 16.09 -33.20 18.95
C ILE A 11 17.10 -34.35 19.02
N GLU A 12 16.61 -35.55 19.28
CA GLU A 12 17.35 -36.81 19.19
C GLU A 12 16.85 -37.54 17.95
N MET A 13 17.76 -38.02 17.10
CA MET A 13 17.42 -38.76 15.89
C MET A 13 17.77 -40.24 16.08
N LYS A 14 16.88 -41.12 15.64
CA LYS A 14 17.12 -42.56 15.52
C LYS A 14 17.05 -42.91 14.04
N GLU A 15 18.05 -43.61 13.52
CA GLU A 15 18.04 -44.03 12.13
C GLU A 15 16.91 -45.04 11.91
N LEU A 16 16.02 -44.72 10.96
CA LEU A 16 14.86 -45.50 10.57
C LEU A 16 14.71 -45.38 9.07
N GLY A 17 15.30 -46.33 8.33
CA GLY A 17 15.15 -46.43 6.89
C GLY A 17 16.41 -46.93 6.20
N PRO A 18 16.33 -47.17 4.89
CA PRO A 18 17.49 -47.49 4.08
C PRO A 18 18.45 -46.29 4.01
N SER A 19 19.73 -46.56 4.23
CA SER A 19 20.81 -45.59 4.05
C SER A 19 21.31 -45.69 2.61
N PHE A 20 21.21 -44.59 1.85
CA PHE A 20 21.64 -44.52 0.46
C PHE A 20 22.78 -43.53 0.30
N GLN A 21 23.79 -43.95 -0.47
CA GLN A 21 24.85 -43.08 -0.94
C GLN A 21 24.67 -42.88 -2.45
N LEU A 22 24.30 -41.67 -2.84
CA LEU A 22 24.02 -41.33 -4.24
C LEU A 22 25.21 -40.57 -4.83
N THR A 23 25.69 -41.01 -5.99
CA THR A 23 26.66 -40.30 -6.83
C THR A 23 25.99 -39.81 -8.11
N LEU A 24 26.44 -38.66 -8.63
CA LEU A 24 25.93 -38.09 -9.87
C LEU A 24 26.76 -38.60 -11.05
N ASP A 25 26.10 -39.23 -12.03
CA ASP A 25 26.77 -39.74 -13.23
C ASP A 25 26.57 -38.82 -14.44
N ARG A 26 25.36 -38.77 -14.99
CA ARG A 26 25.04 -37.93 -16.17
C ARG A 26 23.84 -37.06 -15.87
N THR A 27 23.89 -35.82 -16.32
CA THR A 27 22.80 -34.86 -16.14
C THR A 27 22.30 -34.37 -17.49
N ARG A 28 20.97 -34.28 -17.63
CA ARG A 28 20.32 -33.63 -18.76
C ARG A 28 19.51 -32.46 -18.25
N GLU A 29 19.98 -31.26 -18.55
CA GLU A 29 19.24 -30.06 -18.21
C GLU A 29 18.02 -29.89 -19.12
N PRO A 30 16.91 -29.34 -18.60
CA PRO A 30 15.75 -29.05 -19.42
C PRO A 30 16.02 -27.85 -20.34
N ASP A 31 15.37 -27.85 -21.51
CA ASP A 31 15.37 -26.69 -22.38
C ASP A 31 14.80 -25.46 -21.65
N LYS A 32 15.36 -24.29 -21.94
CA LYS A 32 15.00 -23.03 -21.27
C LYS A 32 13.50 -22.73 -21.32
N ASP A 33 12.84 -23.05 -22.43
CA ASP A 33 11.42 -22.77 -22.60
C ASP A 33 10.53 -23.75 -21.82
N ARG A 34 10.94 -25.02 -21.74
CA ARG A 34 10.27 -26.03 -20.90
C ARG A 34 10.40 -25.68 -19.42
N TRP A 35 11.59 -25.23 -18.99
CA TRP A 35 11.80 -24.77 -17.63
C TRP A 35 10.90 -23.59 -17.26
N LYS A 36 10.85 -22.54 -18.10
CA LYS A 36 9.99 -21.36 -17.91
C LYS A 36 8.51 -21.72 -17.81
N GLN A 37 8.05 -22.69 -18.60
CA GLN A 37 6.66 -23.16 -18.56
C GLN A 37 6.35 -23.88 -17.24
N ALA A 38 7.24 -24.78 -16.79
CA ALA A 38 7.05 -25.55 -15.57
C ALA A 38 6.98 -24.68 -14.29
N ILE A 39 7.81 -23.63 -14.22
CA ILE A 39 7.87 -22.74 -13.05
C ILE A 39 6.83 -21.60 -13.09
N LYS A 40 5.93 -21.59 -14.07
CA LYS A 40 4.97 -20.50 -14.26
C LYS A 40 3.87 -20.55 -13.18
N VAL A 41 3.92 -19.61 -12.24
CA VAL A 41 2.89 -19.44 -11.22
C VAL A 41 1.59 -18.91 -11.84
N PRO A 42 0.40 -19.47 -11.50
CA PRO A 42 -0.88 -18.95 -11.95
C PRO A 42 -1.09 -17.48 -11.59
N LYS A 43 -1.73 -16.71 -12.50
CA LYS A 43 -2.02 -15.29 -12.29
C LYS A 43 -2.93 -15.02 -11.08
N ALA A 44 -3.76 -16.00 -10.71
CA ALA A 44 -4.62 -15.93 -9.53
C ALA A 44 -3.83 -15.99 -8.21
N ALA A 45 -2.77 -16.82 -8.15
CA ALA A 45 -1.94 -16.98 -6.96
C ALA A 45 -1.00 -15.79 -6.75
N LYS A 46 -0.54 -15.15 -7.83
CA LYS A 46 0.33 -13.96 -7.78
C LYS A 46 -0.29 -12.79 -8.53
N PRO A 47 -1.27 -12.09 -7.93
CA PRO A 47 -1.87 -10.92 -8.55
C PRO A 47 -0.81 -9.83 -8.77
N LYS A 48 -0.85 -9.20 -9.95
CA LYS A 48 0.05 -8.08 -10.25
C LYS A 48 -0.34 -6.87 -9.39
N LYS A 49 0.65 -6.27 -8.74
CA LYS A 49 0.45 -5.01 -8.01
C LYS A 49 0.14 -3.89 -8.99
N VAL A 50 -1.00 -3.24 -8.84
CA VAL A 50 -1.35 -2.01 -9.55
C VAL A 50 -0.71 -0.84 -8.81
N LYS A 51 0.06 0.00 -9.51
CA LYS A 51 0.74 1.16 -8.90
C LYS A 51 -0.32 2.12 -8.32
N ASN A 52 0.01 2.73 -7.19
CA ASN A 52 -0.84 3.69 -6.47
C ASN A 52 -2.17 3.13 -5.92
N VAL A 53 -2.43 1.82 -6.01
CA VAL A 53 -3.59 1.17 -5.38
C VAL A 53 -3.10 0.24 -4.29
N LYS A 54 -3.61 0.41 -3.07
CA LYS A 54 -3.36 -0.49 -1.94
C LYS A 54 -4.69 -1.06 -1.45
N THR A 55 -4.67 -2.31 -1.00
CA THR A 55 -5.80 -2.95 -0.32
C THR A 55 -5.52 -2.91 1.18
N THR A 56 -6.47 -2.42 1.97
CA THR A 56 -6.36 -2.42 3.44
C THR A 56 -6.63 -3.82 3.99
N GLU A 57 -6.28 -4.06 5.25
CA GLU A 57 -6.53 -5.34 5.94
C GLU A 57 -8.03 -5.70 5.98
N MET A 58 -8.90 -4.68 5.97
CA MET A 58 -10.36 -4.83 5.84
C MET A 58 -10.87 -4.90 4.39
N GLY A 59 -10.00 -5.12 3.39
CA GLY A 59 -10.38 -5.37 2.00
C GLY A 59 -10.77 -4.13 1.16
N LYS A 60 -10.74 -2.91 1.72
CA LYS A 60 -11.02 -1.69 0.94
C LYS A 60 -9.84 -1.31 0.06
N ARG A 61 -10.11 -0.87 -1.18
CA ARG A 61 -9.08 -0.39 -2.12
C ARG A 61 -8.91 1.12 -1.98
N ILE A 62 -7.71 1.58 -1.67
CA ILE A 62 -7.35 3.00 -1.56
C ILE A 62 -6.39 3.37 -2.68
N GLY A 63 -6.74 4.41 -3.45
CA GLY A 63 -5.88 5.02 -4.45
C GLY A 63 -5.11 6.21 -3.88
N LYS A 64 -3.79 6.30 -4.14
CA LYS A 64 -2.97 7.45 -3.75
C LYS A 64 -2.76 8.39 -4.93
N PHE A 65 -3.27 9.62 -4.80
CA PHE A 65 -2.95 10.71 -5.71
C PHE A 65 -1.71 11.45 -5.20
N HIS A 66 -0.76 11.73 -6.09
CA HIS A 66 0.40 12.54 -5.77
C HIS A 66 0.18 13.90 -6.41
N LEU A 67 -0.25 14.88 -5.60
CA LEU A 67 -0.36 16.26 -6.06
C LEU A 67 1.05 16.82 -6.22
N GLY A 68 1.32 17.46 -7.36
CA GLY A 68 2.57 18.18 -7.58
C GLY A 68 2.65 19.43 -6.68
N LYS A 69 3.84 20.04 -6.62
CA LYS A 69 3.99 21.35 -5.98
C LYS A 69 3.24 22.39 -6.81
N GLN A 70 2.30 23.11 -6.19
CA GLN A 70 1.56 24.19 -6.83
C GLN A 70 2.29 25.52 -6.59
N ASP A 71 2.94 26.05 -7.61
CA ASP A 71 3.66 27.34 -7.53
C ASP A 71 2.72 28.50 -7.90
N PHE A 72 2.14 29.14 -6.88
CA PHE A 72 1.20 30.27 -7.04
C PHE A 72 1.87 31.57 -7.51
N ASN A 73 3.19 31.67 -7.39
CA ASN A 73 3.95 32.86 -7.78
C ASN A 73 3.96 33.09 -9.30
N GLN A 74 3.66 32.07 -10.10
CA GLN A 74 3.52 32.19 -11.55
C GLN A 74 2.15 32.70 -11.98
N ILE A 75 1.18 32.73 -11.06
CA ILE A 75 -0.19 33.11 -11.39
C ILE A 75 -0.30 34.63 -11.35
N HIS A 76 -0.24 35.27 -12.52
CA HIS A 76 -0.58 36.69 -12.64
C HIS A 76 -2.11 36.84 -12.53
N THR A 77 -2.57 37.47 -11.46
CA THR A 77 -3.99 37.82 -11.31
C THR A 77 -4.23 39.22 -11.86
N ILE A 78 -5.37 39.42 -12.52
CA ILE A 78 -5.75 40.75 -13.02
C ILE A 78 -5.88 41.68 -11.81
N HIS A 79 -5.12 42.78 -11.82
CA HIS A 79 -5.27 43.83 -10.82
C HIS A 79 -6.61 44.55 -11.03
N HIS A 80 -7.65 44.08 -10.34
CA HIS A 80 -8.92 44.77 -10.31
C HIS A 80 -8.77 46.13 -9.60
N GLY A 81 -9.36 47.19 -10.16
CA GLY A 81 -9.42 48.49 -9.50
C GLY A 81 -10.05 48.40 -8.10
N ALA A 82 -9.69 49.33 -7.21
CA ALA A 82 -10.08 49.31 -5.79
C ALA A 82 -11.59 49.15 -5.57
N SER A 83 -12.41 49.70 -6.47
CA SER A 83 -13.87 49.61 -6.42
C SER A 83 -14.40 48.19 -6.61
N LYS A 84 -13.80 47.39 -7.51
CA LYS A 84 -14.16 45.97 -7.69
C LYS A 84 -13.67 45.11 -6.53
N LYS A 85 -12.50 45.43 -5.96
CA LYS A 85 -12.02 44.78 -4.72
C LYS A 85 -13.00 44.98 -3.57
N ARG A 86 -13.44 46.22 -3.32
CA ARG A 86 -14.44 46.55 -2.26
C ARG A 86 -15.75 45.80 -2.45
N LYS A 87 -16.26 45.70 -3.68
CA LYS A 87 -17.47 44.93 -4.01
C LYS A 87 -17.29 43.43 -3.74
N LEU A 88 -16.14 42.86 -4.12
CA LEU A 88 -15.80 41.47 -3.82
C LEU A 88 -15.71 41.21 -2.31
N THR A 89 -15.08 42.11 -1.54
CA THR A 89 -14.97 41.96 -0.08
C THR A 89 -16.34 42.02 0.60
N GLN A 90 -17.23 42.89 0.14
CA GLN A 90 -18.62 42.95 0.64
C GLN A 90 -19.40 41.68 0.30
N ALA A 91 -19.27 41.16 -0.93
CA ALA A 91 -19.94 39.93 -1.35
C ALA A 91 -19.44 38.70 -0.55
N LEU A 92 -18.13 38.58 -0.31
CA LEU A 92 -17.55 37.51 0.52
C LEU A 92 -18.02 37.59 1.98
N LYS A 93 -18.14 38.81 2.52
CA LYS A 93 -18.62 39.04 3.90
C LYS A 93 -20.12 38.71 4.03
N GLN A 94 -20.91 38.99 3.00
CA GLN A 94 -22.33 38.60 2.93
C GLN A 94 -22.52 37.09 2.75
N GLY A 95 -21.67 36.44 1.95
CA GLY A 95 -21.66 34.98 1.82
C GLY A 95 -21.29 34.24 3.11
N ALA A 96 -20.35 34.79 3.89
CA ALA A 96 -20.00 34.26 5.22
C ALA A 96 -21.10 34.47 6.27
N ALA A 97 -21.90 35.53 6.14
CA ALA A 97 -23.05 35.79 7.03
C ALA A 97 -24.26 34.89 6.73
N ASN A 98 -24.37 34.37 5.50
CA ASN A 98 -25.44 33.48 5.06
C ASN A 98 -25.10 31.97 5.15
N ALA A 99 -23.97 31.61 5.78
CA ALA A 99 -23.66 30.20 6.03
C ALA A 99 -24.57 29.65 7.14
N PRO A 100 -25.31 28.53 6.93
CA PRO A 100 -26.11 27.93 7.98
C PRO A 100 -25.22 27.42 9.11
N LYS A 101 -25.49 27.85 10.35
CA LYS A 101 -24.90 27.26 11.55
C LYS A 101 -25.52 25.87 11.75
N GLY A 102 -24.75 24.82 11.48
CA GLY A 102 -25.14 23.43 11.67
C GLY A 102 -24.03 22.60 12.32
N ASP A 103 -24.34 22.14 13.53
CA ASP A 103 -23.88 20.98 14.31
C ASP A 103 -22.39 20.78 14.60
N THR A 104 -22.04 21.06 15.86
CA THR A 104 -20.88 20.48 16.56
C THR A 104 -21.09 18.98 16.73
N PRO A 105 -20.19 18.09 16.27
CA PRO A 105 -20.19 16.72 16.74
C PRO A 105 -19.55 16.71 18.13
N ALA A 106 -20.37 16.43 19.14
CA ALA A 106 -19.90 15.74 20.32
C ALA A 106 -19.28 14.38 19.90
N ASP A 107 -18.34 13.89 20.69
CA ASP A 107 -17.64 12.60 20.60
C ASP A 107 -16.31 12.54 19.82
N ALA A 108 -15.23 12.83 20.55
CA ALA A 108 -13.99 12.05 20.46
C ALA A 108 -13.23 12.14 21.80
N LYS A 109 -13.66 11.28 22.73
CA LYS A 109 -12.96 10.97 23.99
C LYS A 109 -11.61 10.31 23.66
N ALA A 110 -10.61 10.64 24.46
CA ALA A 110 -9.25 10.12 24.43
C ALA A 110 -9.14 8.59 24.25
N ALA A 111 -8.25 8.18 23.34
CA ALA A 111 -7.47 6.95 23.35
C ALA A 111 -6.19 7.16 22.52
#